data_AF-A0A2V7WCB7-F1
#
_entry.id   AF-A0A2V7WCB7-F1
#
_cell.length_a   1.000
_cell.length_b   1.000
_cell.length_c   1.000
_cell.angle_alpha   90.00
_cell.angle_beta   90.00
_cell.angle_gamma   90.00
#
_symmetry.space_group_name_H-M   'P 1'
#
loop_
_entity.id
_entity.type
_entity.pdbx_description
1 polymer ?
#
loop_
_entity_poly.entity_id
_entity_poly.type
_entity_poly.pdbx_seq_one_letter_code
_entity_poly.pdbx_strand_id
1 'polypeptide(L)' 'MQFTIEARPLTSDTLSIGAGAQPTQTTIEAVNPQDAISEFVRRDHCELVSFSSPARGRESIATVKKQDSVYLVRVYADLR' A
#
# COMPACT_ATOMS: atom_id res chain seq x y z
N MET A 1 -17.15 1.57 -0.29
CA MET A 1 -16.52 0.36 -0.84
C MET A 1 -15.45 -0.10 0.15
N GLN A 2 -15.07 -1.37 0.11
CA GLN A 2 -13.98 -1.87 0.94
C GLN A 2 -12.72 -2.02 0.10
N PHE A 3 -11.58 -1.62 0.65
CA PHE A 3 -10.28 -1.74 0.03
C PHE A 3 -9.34 -2.54 0.91
N THR A 4 -8.60 -3.46 0.30
CA THR A 4 -7.50 -4.16 0.94
C THR A 4 -6.19 -3.46 0.59
N ILE A 5 -5.37 -3.20 1.60
CA ILE A 5 -4.07 -2.57 1.47
C ILE A 5 -3.01 -3.54 1.96
N GLU A 6 -2.02 -3.82 1.11
CA GLU A 6 -0.85 -4.62 1.46
C GLU A 6 0.39 -3.73 1.48
N ALA A 7 1.09 -3.67 2.60
CA ALA A 7 2.33 -2.92 2.75
C ALA A 7 3.52 -3.88 2.92
N ARG A 8 4.54 -3.74 2.08
CA ARG A 8 5.78 -4.51 2.13
C ARG A 8 6.99 -3.56 2.16
N PRO A 9 7.93 -3.71 3.11
CA PRO A 9 9.14 -2.90 3.12
C PRO A 9 9.98 -3.16 1.86
N LEU A 10 10.46 -2.09 1.25
CA LEU A 10 11.46 -2.11 0.17
C LEU A 10 12.85 -2.11 0.82
N THR A 11 13.33 -3.28 1.22
CA THR A 11 14.73 -3.45 1.62
C THR A 11 15.62 -3.55 0.38
N SER A 12 16.87 -3.08 0.46
CA SER A 12 17.83 -3.12 -0.67
C SER A 12 18.20 -4.55 -1.12
N ASP A 13 17.76 -5.58 -0.40
CA ASP A 13 17.98 -7.01 -0.68
C ASP A 13 16.98 -7.61 -1.70
N THR A 14 16.26 -6.78 -2.45
CA THR A 14 15.05 -7.15 -3.20
C THR A 14 15.25 -7.98 -4.48
N LEU A 15 16.42 -8.60 -4.71
CA LEU A 15 16.55 -9.69 -5.68
C LEU A 15 16.29 -11.09 -5.08
N SER A 16 16.22 -11.21 -3.75
CA SER A 16 15.86 -12.47 -3.11
C SER A 16 14.36 -12.51 -2.85
N ILE A 17 13.64 -13.18 -3.74
CA ILE A 17 12.29 -13.67 -3.48
C ILE A 17 12.35 -14.56 -2.22
N GLY A 18 12.02 -13.99 -1.07
CA GLY A 18 11.78 -14.73 0.17
C GLY A 18 12.86 -14.58 1.25
N ALA A 19 12.82 -13.48 2.01
CA ALA A 19 13.24 -13.48 3.42
C ALA A 19 12.76 -12.20 4.13
N GLY A 20 11.92 -12.35 5.15
CA GLY A 20 12.04 -11.52 6.36
C GLY A 20 10.80 -10.77 6.85
N ALA A 21 10.04 -10.10 5.99
CA ALA A 21 8.90 -9.28 6.44
C ALA A 21 7.60 -9.74 5.76
N GLN A 22 6.71 -10.36 6.52
CA GLN A 22 5.36 -10.64 6.03
C GLN A 22 4.70 -9.31 5.65
N PRO A 23 4.10 -9.19 4.46
CA PRO A 23 3.36 -8.00 4.10
C PRO A 23 2.25 -7.77 5.14
N THR A 24 2.16 -6.55 5.65
CA THR A 24 1.08 -6.19 6.57
C THR A 24 -0.15 -5.89 5.73
N GLN A 25 -1.24 -6.60 6.01
CA GLN A 25 -2.51 -6.41 5.32
C GLN A 25 -3.46 -5.62 6.22
N THR A 26 -4.12 -4.62 5.66
CA THR A 26 -5.10 -3.78 6.36
C THR A 26 -6.28 -3.51 5.45
N THR A 27 -7.48 -3.51 6.00
CA THR A 27 -8.71 -3.21 5.26
C THR A 27 -9.24 -1.83 5.63
N ILE A 28 -9.61 -1.04 4.63
CA ILE A 28 -10.08 0.34 4.79
C ILE A 28 -11.37 0.51 3.99
N GLU A 29 -12.37 1.13 4.62
CA GLU A 29 -13.57 1.58 3.92
C GLU A 29 -13.34 2.97 3.32
N ALA A 30 -13.57 3.11 2.02
CA ALA A 30 -13.39 4.37 1.31
C ALA A 30 -14.29 4.46 0.07
N VAL A 31 -14.32 5.63 -0.57
CA VAL A 31 -15.08 5.87 -1.81
C VAL A 31 -14.27 5.46 -3.04
N ASN A 32 -12.96 5.66 -3.03
CA ASN A 32 -12.05 5.31 -4.12
C ASN A 32 -10.65 4.93 -3.58
N PRO A 33 -9.73 4.40 -4.43
CA PRO A 33 -8.38 4.02 -3.99
C PRO A 33 -7.55 5.17 -3.39
N GLN A 34 -7.77 6.41 -3.83
CA GLN A 34 -7.04 7.57 -3.34
C GLN A 34 -7.47 7.98 -1.93
N ASP A 35 -8.76 7.89 -1.62
CA ASP A 35 -9.25 8.04 -0.25
C ASP A 35 -8.75 6.91 0.64
N ALA A 36 -8.72 5.67 0.13
CA ALA A 36 -8.21 4.52 0.88
C ALA A 36 -6.74 4.67 1.28
N ILE A 37 -5.85 5.07 0.34
CA ILE A 37 -4.44 5.31 0.67
C ILE A 37 -4.26 6.51 1.60
N SER A 38 -5.07 7.56 1.47
CA SER A 38 -5.03 8.72 2.37
C SER A 38 -5.37 8.32 3.81
N GLU A 39 -6.39 7.49 3.98
CA GLU A 39 -6.75 6.93 5.29
C GLU A 39 -5.66 6.01 5.86
N PHE A 40 -5.04 5.19 5.01
CA PHE A 40 -3.91 4.35 5.43
C PHE A 40 -2.74 5.17 5.95
N VAL A 41 -2.34 6.20 5.18
CA VAL A 41 -1.24 7.12 5.52
C VAL A 41 -1.51 7.80 6.86
N ARG A 42 -2.75 8.26 7.07
CA ARG A 42 -3.18 8.88 8.33
C ARG A 42 -3.15 7.91 9.51
N ARG A 43 -3.62 6.67 9.34
CA ARG A 43 -3.68 5.66 10.42
C ARG A 43 -2.32 5.10 10.80
N ASP A 44 -1.45 4.90 9.81
CA ASP A 44 -0.16 4.26 10.01
C ASP A 44 0.97 5.26 10.31
N HIS A 45 0.66 6.56 10.36
CA HIS A 45 1.60 7.66 10.57
C HIS A 45 2.80 7.62 9.62
N CYS A 46 2.52 7.35 8.33
CA CYS A 46 3.52 7.36 7.27
C CYS A 46 3.31 8.56 6.34
N GLU A 47 4.26 8.77 5.44
CA GLU A 47 4.25 9.82 4.41
C GLU A 47 4.02 9.16 3.05
N LEU A 48 3.08 9.68 2.26
CA LEU A 48 2.87 9.22 0.89
C LEU A 48 3.95 9.81 -0.03
N VAL A 49 4.77 8.95 -0.62
CA VAL A 49 5.86 9.35 -1.53
C VAL A 49 5.39 9.33 -2.98
N SER A 50 4.69 8.27 -3.38
CA SER A 50 4.09 8.19 -4.71
C SER A 50 2.81 7.38 -4.68
N PHE A 51 1.91 7.66 -5.62
CA PHE A 51 0.69 6.89 -5.84
C PHE A 51 0.36 6.84 -7.33
N SER A 52 0.05 5.65 -7.82
CA SER A 52 -0.34 5.38 -9.19
C SER A 52 -1.56 4.48 -9.21
N SER A 53 -2.66 5.03 -9.72
CA SER A 53 -3.92 4.31 -9.93
C SER A 53 -4.17 4.19 -11.44
N PRO A 54 -3.62 3.17 -12.12
CA PRO A 54 -3.80 3.01 -13.55
C PRO A 54 -5.30 2.85 -13.90
N ALA A 55 -5.75 3.53 -14.95
CA ALA A 55 -7.13 3.47 -15.43
C ALA A 55 -7.58 2.05 -15.83
N ARG A 56 -6.62 1.17 -16.14
CA ARG A 56 -6.81 -0.25 -16.38
C ARG A 56 -5.85 -1.03 -15.48
N GLY A 57 -6.39 -1.69 -14.46
CA GLY A 57 -5.64 -2.47 -13.49
C GLY A 57 -6.56 -2.93 -12.36
N ARG A 58 -6.22 -4.06 -11.72
CA ARG A 58 -6.96 -4.55 -10.54
C ARG A 58 -6.47 -3.91 -9.24
N GLU A 59 -5.38 -3.14 -9.30
CA GLU A 59 -4.71 -2.58 -8.14
C GLU A 59 -4.16 -1.19 -8.43
N SER A 60 -4.11 -0.36 -7.39
CA SER A 60 -3.30 0.86 -7.36
C SER A 60 -2.03 0.59 -6.54
N ILE A 61 -0.94 1.24 -6.92
CA ILE A 61 0.37 1.04 -6.29
C ILE A 61 0.82 2.37 -5.69
N ALA A 62 1.33 2.33 -4.47
CA ALA A 62 1.90 3.47 -3.78
C ALA A 62 3.28 3.13 -3.23
N THR A 63 4.08 4.16 -2.99
CA THR A 63 5.21 4.06 -2.07
C THR A 63 4.97 5.00 -0.90
N VAL A 64 5.19 4.49 0.32
CA VAL A 64 5.10 5.30 1.53
C VAL A 64 6.43 5.23 2.29
N LYS A 65 6.74 6.29 3.01
CA LYS A 65 7.88 6.34 3.93
C LYS A 65 7.36 6.33 5.36
N LYS A 66 7.85 5.39 6.17
CA LYS A 66 7.55 5.32 7.60
C LYS A 66 8.87 5.31 8.34
N GLN A 67 9.15 6.37 9.11
CA GLN A 67 10.45 6.60 9.73
C GLN A 67 11.56 6.60 8.66
N ASP A 68 12.56 5.72 8.77
CA ASP A 68 13.65 5.57 7.80
C ASP A 68 13.46 4.44 6.78
N SER A 69 12.26 3.83 6.74
CA SER A 69 11.94 2.72 5.84
C SER A 69 10.95 3.13 4.77
N VAL A 70 11.19 2.68 3.53
CA VAL A 70 10.25 2.84 2.41
C VAL A 70 9.49 1.54 2.22
N TYR A 71 8.18 1.64 1.97
CA TYR A 71 7.30 0.51 1.74
C TYR A 71 6.64 0.63 0.38
N LEU A 72 6.54 -0.49 -0.33
CA LEU A 72 5.64 -0.67 -1.45
C LEU A 72 4.25 -1.00 -0.90
N VAL A 73 3.26 -0.25 -1.32
CA VAL A 73 1.87 -0.41 -0.91
C VAL A 73 1.02 -0.75 -2.11
N ARG A 74 0.19 -1.79 -2.01
CA ARG A 74 -0.77 -2.20 -3.05
C ARG A 74 -2.17 -1.99 -2.49
N VAL A 75 -3.06 -1.40 -3.29
CA VAL A 75 -4.44 -1.08 -2.91
C VAL A 75 -5.38 -1.78 -3.88
N TYR A 76 -6.20 -2.68 -3.36
CA TYR A 76 -7.17 -3.47 -4.12
C TYR A 76 -8.58 -3.08 -3.74
N ALA A 77 -9.45 -2.88 -4.73
CA ALA A 77 -10.88 -2.82 -4.48
C ALA A 77 -11.40 -4.22 -4.17
N ASP A 78 -12.09 -4.40 -3.04
CA ASP A 78 -12.78 -5.64 -2.73
C ASP A 78 -14.07 -5.70 -3.56
N LEU A 79 -14.12 -6.61 -4.53
CA LEU A 79 -15.29 -6.87 -5.36
C LEU A 79 -16.18 -7.90 -4.65
N ARG A 80 -16.81 -7.53 -3.54
CA ARG A 80 -17.88 -8.30 -2.90
C ARG A 80 -19.25 -7.83 -3.36
#